data_AF-A0A382CF03-F1
#
_entry.id   AF-A0A382CF03-F1
#
_cell.length_a   1.000
_cell.length_b   1.000
_cell.length_c   1.000
_cell.angle_alpha   90.00
_cell.angle_beta   90.00
_cell.angle_gamma   90.00
#
_symmetry.space_group_name_H-M   'P 1'
#
loop_
_entity.id
_entity.type
_entity.pdbx_description
1 polymer ?
#
loop_
_entity_poly.entity_id
_entity_poly.type
_entity_poly.pdbx_seq_one_letter_code
_entity_poly.pdbx_strand_id
1 'polypeptide(L)'
;MTRTILRTGVTLVLAMLILCLSAGCGSDRQRQISGEPTRVIVWDFGGVPGHQEWIKEAVKRFNAGRDDIEIELEIKEWATQRESLISSTII
;
A
#
# COMPACT_ATOMS: atom_id res chain seq x y z
N MET A 1 -23.41 47.04 12.17
CA MET A 1 -21.99 46.62 12.00
C MET A 1 -21.64 45.31 12.70
N THR A 2 -22.16 45.03 13.90
CA THR A 2 -21.91 43.78 14.66
C THR A 2 -22.42 42.50 13.99
N ARG A 3 -23.59 42.54 13.33
CA ARG A 3 -24.16 41.39 12.59
C ARG A 3 -23.32 40.95 11.39
N THR A 4 -22.62 41.87 10.74
CA THR A 4 -21.79 41.57 9.56
C THR A 4 -20.52 40.83 9.98
N ILE A 5 -19.88 41.27 11.06
CA ILE A 5 -18.64 40.68 11.63
C ILE A 5 -18.89 39.24 12.12
N LEU A 6 -20.03 38.99 12.78
CA LEU A 6 -20.41 37.65 13.24
C LEU A 6 -20.59 36.67 12.06
N ARG A 7 -21.15 37.16 10.95
CA ARG A 7 -21.42 36.36 9.75
C ARG A 7 -20.12 36.03 9.01
N THR A 8 -19.17 36.97 8.91
CA THR A 8 -17.84 36.69 8.34
C THR A 8 -17.05 35.70 9.18
N GLY A 9 -17.08 35.82 10.51
CA GLY A 9 -16.40 34.89 11.42
C GLY A 9 -16.90 33.45 11.31
N VAL A 10 -18.23 33.26 11.28
CA VAL A 10 -18.83 31.93 11.09
C VAL A 10 -18.47 31.33 9.73
N THR A 11 -18.42 32.15 8.67
CA THR A 11 -18.06 31.68 7.32
C THR A 11 -16.59 31.25 7.26
N LEU A 12 -15.71 31.96 7.95
CA LEU A 12 -14.27 31.67 7.99
C LEU A 12 -13.98 30.37 8.75
N VAL A 13 -14.65 30.16 9.88
CA VAL A 13 -14.55 28.92 10.67
C VAL A 13 -15.08 27.72 9.88
N LEU A 14 -16.21 27.88 9.18
CA LEU A 14 -16.78 26.82 8.35
C LEU A 14 -15.85 26.47 7.17
N ALA A 15 -15.28 27.46 6.50
CA ALA A 15 -14.33 27.23 5.41
C ALA A 15 -13.06 26.50 5.89
N MET A 16 -12.57 26.85 7.08
CA MET A 16 -11.40 26.21 7.69
C MET A 16 -11.69 24.74 8.07
N LEU A 17 -12.88 24.46 8.61
CA LEU A 17 -13.34 23.09 8.90
C LEU A 17 -13.44 22.22 7.65
N ILE A 18 -13.97 22.77 6.55
CA ILE A 18 -14.06 22.07 5.26
C ILE A 18 -12.65 21.76 4.72
N LEU A 19 -11.70 22.70 4.84
CA LEU A 19 -10.31 22.47 4.46
C LEU A 19 -9.68 21.33 5.28
N CYS A 20 -9.86 21.33 6.60
CA CYS A 20 -9.34 20.29 7.47
C CYS A 20 -9.94 18.91 7.17
N LEU A 21 -11.23 18.84 6.82
CA LEU A 21 -11.91 17.60 6.43
C LEU A 21 -11.40 17.05 5.09
N SER A 22 -10.98 17.92 4.16
CA SER A 22 -10.42 17.50 2.87
C SER A 22 -8.98 16.97 2.96
N ALA A 23 -8.22 17.37 3.98
CA ALA A 23 -6.87 16.89 4.23
C ALA A 23 -6.81 15.53 4.96
N GLY A 24 -7.95 15.04 5.48
CA GLY A 24 -8.03 13.81 6.27
C GLY A 24 -8.28 12.51 5.49
N CYS A 25 -8.49 12.56 4.18
CA CYS A 25 -8.70 11.36 3.36
C CYS A 25 -7.38 10.85 2.79
N GLY A 26 -6.60 10.15 3.61
CA GLY A 26 -5.37 9.49 3.17
C GLY A 26 -4.86 8.51 4.21
N SER A 27 -5.72 7.63 4.72
CA SER A 27 -5.29 6.49 5.53
C SER A 27 -4.43 5.55 4.67
N ASP A 28 -3.19 5.32 5.07
CA ASP A 28 -2.34 4.14 4.83
C ASP A 28 -2.39 3.47 3.46
N ARG A 29 -2.71 4.20 2.39
CA ARG A 29 -2.33 3.76 1.05
C ARG A 29 -0.87 4.11 0.91
N GLN A 30 -0.02 3.08 1.04
CA GLN A 30 1.30 2.98 0.43
C GLN A 30 1.37 4.01 -0.70
N ARG A 31 2.16 5.08 -0.51
CA ARG A 31 2.25 6.18 -1.49
C ARG A 31 2.50 5.54 -2.86
N GLN A 32 1.47 5.49 -3.70
CA GLN A 32 1.64 5.09 -5.08
C GLN A 32 2.34 6.28 -5.73
N ILE A 33 3.67 6.20 -5.81
CA ILE A 33 4.49 7.20 -6.48
C ILE A 33 4.10 7.10 -7.96
N SER A 34 3.44 8.15 -8.46
CA SER A 34 3.00 8.20 -9.85
C SER A 34 4.20 8.00 -10.78
N GLY A 35 4.19 6.90 -11.54
CA GLY A 35 5.25 6.53 -12.48
C GLY A 35 6.17 5.39 -12.03
N GLU A 36 6.06 4.92 -10.77
CA GLU A 36 6.77 3.71 -10.32
C GLU A 36 5.80 2.52 -10.28
N PRO A 37 6.26 1.31 -10.65
CA PRO A 37 5.45 0.10 -10.54
C PRO A 37 5.10 -0.17 -9.07
N THR A 38 3.88 -0.64 -8.84
CA THR A 38 3.47 -1.08 -7.50
C THR A 38 4.25 -2.34 -7.15
N ARG A 39 5.02 -2.30 -6.06
CA ARG A 39 5.79 -3.45 -5.59
C ARG A 39 4.92 -4.40 -4.79
N VAL A 40 4.97 -5.68 -5.13
CA VAL A 40 4.25 -6.76 -4.46
C VAL A 40 5.26 -7.80 -3.99
N ILE A 41 5.33 -8.02 -2.68
CA ILE A 41 6.20 -9.04 -2.09
C ILE A 41 5.43 -10.35 -1.99
N VAL A 42 5.98 -11.41 -2.60
CA VAL A 42 5.43 -12.77 -2.55
C VAL A 42 6.38 -13.64 -1.76
N TRP A 43 5.88 -14.24 -0.68
CA TRP A 43 6.62 -15.22 0.09
C TRP A 43 6.25 -16.63 -0.36
N ASP A 44 7.26 -17.38 -0.78
CA ASP A 44 7.11 -18.79 -1.14
C ASP A 44 7.84 -19.68 -0.14
N PHE A 45 7.11 -20.64 0.41
CA PHE A 45 7.66 -21.60 1.39
C PHE A 45 8.06 -22.93 0.72
N GLY A 46 7.74 -23.12 -0.57
CA GLY A 46 8.07 -24.34 -1.30
C GLY A 46 7.44 -25.61 -0.72
N GLY A 47 8.15 -26.73 -0.80
CA GLY A 47 7.74 -28.04 -0.26
C GLY A 47 7.36 -29.09 -1.32
N VAL A 48 7.33 -28.70 -2.60
CA VAL A 48 7.10 -29.62 -3.74
C VAL A 48 8.30 -29.57 -4.69
N PRO A 49 8.85 -30.72 -5.12
CA PRO A 49 9.94 -30.75 -6.10
C PRO A 49 9.60 -29.99 -7.39
N GLY A 50 10.51 -29.15 -7.88
CA GLY A 50 10.33 -28.35 -9.09
C GLY A 50 9.48 -27.07 -8.94
N HIS A 51 8.87 -26.85 -7.77
CA HIS A 51 8.06 -25.65 -7.51
C HIS A 51 8.89 -24.37 -7.54
N GLN A 52 10.10 -24.39 -6.96
CA GLN A 52 10.96 -23.20 -6.90
C GLN A 52 11.39 -22.72 -8.28
N GLU A 53 11.74 -23.64 -9.18
CA GLU A 53 12.09 -23.32 -10.56
C GLU A 53 10.88 -22.73 -11.29
N TRP A 54 9.71 -23.36 -11.12
CA TRP A 54 8.47 -22.91 -11.73
C TRP A 54 8.06 -21.51 -11.26
N ILE A 55 8.06 -21.24 -9.94
CA ILE A 55 7.60 -19.95 -9.41
C ILE A 55 8.56 -18.81 -9.77
N LYS A 56 9.88 -19.07 -9.79
CA LYS A 56 10.88 -18.11 -10.29
C LYS A 56 10.62 -17.76 -11.75
N GLU A 57 10.31 -18.74 -12.59
CA GLU A 57 10.00 -18.50 -13.99
C GLU A 57 8.67 -17.75 -14.16
N ALA A 58 7.64 -18.09 -13.38
CA ALA A 58 6.35 -17.42 -13.40
C ALA A 58 6.49 -15.93 -13.03
N VAL A 59 7.23 -15.62 -11.96
CA VAL A 59 7.51 -14.24 -11.53
C VAL A 59 8.29 -13.48 -12.60
N LYS A 60 9.31 -14.11 -13.21
CA LYS A 60 10.07 -13.51 -14.31
C LYS A 60 9.17 -13.16 -15.50
N ARG A 61 8.29 -14.08 -15.92
CA ARG A 61 7.35 -13.85 -17.02
C ARG A 61 6.34 -12.75 -16.70
N PHE A 62 5.85 -12.69 -15.46
CA PHE A 62 4.93 -11.65 -15.01
C PHE A 62 5.58 -10.27 -15.07
N ASN A 63 6.76 -10.10 -14.47
CA ASN A 63 7.48 -8.82 -14.44
C ASN A 63 7.91 -8.37 -15.84
N ALA A 64 8.16 -9.30 -16.77
CA ALA A 64 8.46 -8.96 -18.16
C ALA A 64 7.23 -8.49 -18.97
N GLY A 65 6.01 -8.78 -18.51
CA GLY A 65 4.77 -8.45 -19.21
C GLY A 65 3.97 -7.30 -18.59
N ARG A 66 4.48 -6.68 -17.53
CA ARG A 66 3.77 -5.71 -16.70
C ARG A 66 4.71 -4.57 -16.33
N ASP A 67 4.32 -3.34 -16.67
CA ASP A 67 5.08 -2.13 -16.30
C ASP A 67 4.48 -1.43 -15.07
N ASP A 68 3.28 -1.84 -14.64
CA ASP A 68 2.54 -1.24 -13.54
C ASP A 68 2.72 -1.96 -12.19
N ILE A 69 3.19 -3.22 -12.20
CA ILE A 69 3.44 -4.02 -11.01
C ILE A 69 4.77 -4.77 -11.14
N GLU A 70 5.57 -4.72 -10.08
CA GLU A 70 6.79 -5.50 -9.92
C GLU A 70 6.61 -6.49 -8.76
N ILE A 71 6.78 -7.80 -9.04
CA ILE A 71 6.78 -8.83 -8.02
C ILE A 71 8.21 -9.08 -7.52
N GLU A 72 8.39 -8.98 -6.20
CA GLU A 72 9.58 -9.43 -5.48
C GLU A 72 9.28 -10.78 -4.82
N LEU A 73 10.03 -11.83 -5.20
CA LEU A 73 9.85 -13.18 -4.68
C LEU A 73 10.88 -13.45 -3.58
N GLU A 74 10.39 -13.76 -2.38
CA GLU A 74 11.23 -14.22 -1.28
C GLU A 74 10.95 -15.70 -0.99
N ILE A 75 11.98 -16.54 -1.10
CA ILE A 75 11.90 -17.94 -0.67
C ILE A 75 12.15 -18.00 0.84
N LYS A 76 11.20 -18.53 1.61
CA LYS A 76 11.26 -18.65 3.07
C LYS A 76 11.25 -20.11 3.49
N GLU A 77 11.84 -20.39 4.65
CA GLU A 77 11.80 -21.71 5.25
C GLU A 77 10.48 -21.92 6.03
N TRP A 78 9.95 -23.14 6.02
CA TRP A 78 8.71 -23.49 6.75
C TRP A 78 8.77 -23.18 8.25
N ALA A 79 9.96 -23.28 8.85
CA ALA A 79 10.18 -22.91 10.25
C ALA A 79 9.79 -21.44 10.54
N THR A 80 9.96 -20.55 9.55
CA THR A 80 9.67 -19.11 9.62
C THR A 80 8.18 -18.79 9.40
N GLN A 81 7.39 -19.73 8.87
CA GLN A 81 5.97 -19.48 8.54
C GLN A 81 5.11 -19.12 9.75
N ARG A 82 5.30 -19.80 10.90
CA ARG A 82 4.55 -19.51 12.13
C ARG A 82 4.91 -18.16 12.74
N GLU A 83 6.14 -17.70 12.57
CA GLU A 83 6.61 -16.42 13.13
C GLU A 83 6.13 -15.25 12.26
N SER A 84 6.16 -15.39 10.93
CA SER A 84 5.76 -14.32 10.00
C SER A 84 4.25 -14.09 9.92
N LEU A 85 3.40 -15.12 10.06
CA LEU A 85 1.95 -14.95 10.05
C LEU A 85 1.40 -14.25 11.30
N ILE A 86 2.15 -14.23 12.40
CA ILE A 86 1.79 -13.51 13.64
C ILE A 86 2.16 -12.02 13.54
N SER A 87 3.11 -11.66 12.67
CA SER A 87 3.63 -10.29 12.51
C SER A 87 3.13 -9.60 11.23
N SER A 88 1.90 -9.89 10.79
CA SER A 88 1.23 -9.05 9.79
C SER A 88 0.73 -7.77 10.47
N THR A 89 1.65 -6.86 10.80
CA THR A 89 1.29 -5.49 11.15
C THR A 89 1.02 -4.77 9.85
N ILE A 90 -0.25 -4.46 9.60
CA ILE A 90 -0.60 -3.40 8.64
C ILE A 90 -0.10 -2.10 9.31
N ILE A 91 0.97 -1.52 8.77
CA ILE A 91 1.49 -0.20 9.18
C ILE A 91 0.86 0.84 8.28
#